data_AF-A0A9W8AKL2-F1
#
_entry.id   AF-A0A9W8AKL2-F1
#
_cell.length_a   1.000
_cell.length_b   1.000
_cell.length_c   1.000
_cell.angle_alpha   90.00
_cell.angle_beta   90.00
_cell.angle_gamma   90.00
#
_symmetry.space_group_name_H-M   'P 1'
#
loop_
_entity.id
_entity.type
_entity.pdbx_description
1 polymer ?
#
loop_
_entity_poly.entity_id
_entity_poly.type
_entity_poly.pdbx_seq_one_letter_code
_entity_poly.pdbx_strand_id
1 'polypeptide(L)'
;MNQILISITELYERLSRLLPPFMVPDHIVPITEIPYTSNGKVNRKQLAALALPDQDGSVTRIHYDFSPTETTLFTALQALVKDILRLGEAYHTICPGASFFKLGGDSITAIQLSARSKRELDLDLHVRDIFHCQGILGALIKHASQRSEDSMVHANAIVNITRYPCTPLQLGMISALIKGQTAYILQTSFTLGASVDILRLQQAWSVVVENNPTLRTRFDYDEVNERWMQVIVEGIQLEWILFTDKETYLAQDCQRGFTVDGPFIRFGYHRDKHQWVLTMHHSITDGWSGGLIFEQVIDTYHKLAEGRLDFRSVDNGYAQFAHYIANRSTDTAREFWQRELGGVAEGTLLSGVPTKENIDEKAENSVRYIVDDIDELNQYIEHHGVTLSTLLRVVWALVLRRYAGREKDVVFGVVVSGRNIPVPNVDRITG
;
A
#
# COMPACT_ATOMS: atom_id res chain seq x y z
N MET A 1 -43.65 19.42 -22.68
CA MET A 1 -42.49 18.62 -23.10
C MET A 1 -41.45 18.77 -21.99
N ASN A 2 -41.46 17.89 -20.99
CA ASN A 2 -40.50 17.97 -19.88
C ASN A 2 -39.18 17.38 -20.35
N GLN A 3 -38.19 18.23 -20.65
CA GLN A 3 -36.82 17.78 -20.86
C GLN A 3 -36.25 17.30 -19.53
N ILE A 4 -36.12 15.99 -19.38
CA ILE A 4 -35.27 15.40 -18.34
C ILE A 4 -33.83 15.56 -18.85
N LEU A 5 -33.18 16.66 -18.47
CA LEU A 5 -31.74 16.88 -18.65
C LEU A 5 -31.01 16.25 -17.47
N ILE A 6 -30.94 14.92 -17.43
CA ILE A 6 -29.93 14.24 -16.59
C ILE A 6 -28.61 14.36 -17.36
N SER A 7 -27.59 14.93 -16.73
CA SER A 7 -26.27 14.98 -17.34
C SER A 7 -25.71 13.56 -17.50
N ILE A 8 -24.90 13.30 -18.53
CA ILE A 8 -24.27 11.97 -18.71
C ILE A 8 -23.50 11.58 -17.44
N THR A 9 -22.85 12.54 -16.78
CA THR A 9 -22.16 12.36 -15.49
C THR A 9 -23.07 11.83 -14.39
N GLU A 10 -24.22 12.50 -14.18
CA GLU A 10 -25.20 12.11 -13.18
C GLU A 10 -25.79 10.73 -13.50
N LEU A 11 -25.97 10.42 -14.79
CA LEU A 11 -26.39 9.09 -15.24
C LEU A 11 -25.34 8.03 -14.90
N TYR A 12 -24.05 8.27 -15.14
CA TYR A 12 -22.97 7.34 -14.77
C TYR A 12 -22.85 7.15 -13.26
N GLU A 13 -22.91 8.21 -12.47
CA GLU A 13 -22.87 8.10 -11.00
C GLU A 13 -24.04 7.28 -10.49
N ARG A 14 -25.22 7.45 -11.08
CA ARG A 14 -26.42 6.73 -10.71
C ARG A 14 -26.35 5.28 -11.19
N LEU A 15 -25.85 5.02 -12.39
CA LEU A 15 -25.62 3.65 -12.90
C LEU A 15 -24.56 2.93 -12.06
N SER A 16 -23.46 3.58 -11.70
CA SER A 16 -22.39 2.99 -10.88
C SER A 16 -22.83 2.69 -9.44
N ARG A 17 -23.84 3.42 -8.93
CA ARG A 17 -24.50 3.13 -7.65
C ARG A 17 -25.49 1.97 -7.73
N LEU A 18 -26.08 1.72 -8.90
CA LEU A 18 -27.18 0.75 -9.08
C LEU A 18 -26.73 -0.55 -9.77
N LEU A 19 -25.63 -0.52 -10.50
CA LEU A 19 -25.13 -1.59 -11.35
C LEU A 19 -23.70 -1.94 -10.97
N PRO A 20 -23.32 -3.22 -11.05
CA PRO A 20 -21.92 -3.62 -11.02
C PRO A 20 -21.09 -2.92 -12.13
N PRO A 21 -19.77 -2.71 -11.94
CA PRO A 21 -18.94 -1.94 -12.87
C PRO A 21 -18.90 -2.45 -14.33
N PHE A 22 -19.17 -3.73 -14.58
CA PHE A 22 -19.22 -4.30 -15.93
C PHE A 22 -20.57 -4.09 -16.65
N MET A 23 -21.61 -3.72 -15.90
CA MET A 23 -22.93 -3.38 -16.45
C MET A 23 -23.07 -1.88 -16.71
N VAL A 24 -22.12 -1.07 -16.24
CA VAL A 24 -22.03 0.35 -16.57
C VAL A 24 -21.44 0.48 -17.98
N PRO A 25 -22.16 1.03 -18.98
CA PRO A 25 -21.67 1.13 -20.35
C PRO A 25 -20.40 2.00 -20.40
N ASP A 26 -19.43 1.69 -21.26
CA ASP A 26 -18.21 2.52 -21.43
C ASP A 26 -18.47 3.83 -22.20
N HIS A 27 -19.56 3.85 -22.98
CA HIS A 27 -20.00 4.99 -23.77
C HIS A 27 -21.53 5.14 -23.68
N ILE A 28 -21.98 6.37 -23.48
CA ILE A 28 -23.41 6.73 -23.54
C ILE A 28 -23.57 7.76 -24.65
N VAL A 29 -24.31 7.39 -25.69
CA VAL A 29 -24.55 8.26 -26.85
C VAL A 29 -25.97 8.82 -26.75
N PRO A 30 -26.14 10.14 -26.54
CA PRO A 30 -27.46 10.75 -26.55
C PRO A 30 -28.00 10.73 -27.98
N ILE A 31 -29.19 10.15 -28.17
CA ILE A 31 -29.90 10.15 -29.44
C ILE A 31 -31.26 10.80 -29.26
N THR A 32 -31.70 11.58 -30.25
CA THR A 32 -33.03 12.22 -30.25
C THR A 32 -34.14 11.23 -30.58
N GLU A 33 -33.83 10.20 -31.37
CA GLU A 33 -34.76 9.14 -31.75
C GLU A 33 -34.03 7.79 -31.95
N ILE A 34 -34.71 6.69 -31.65
CA ILE A 34 -34.19 5.34 -31.90
C ILE A 34 -34.47 4.99 -33.36
N PRO A 35 -33.45 4.75 -34.21
CA PRO A 35 -33.68 4.35 -35.58
C PRO A 35 -34.27 2.93 -35.66
N TYR A 36 -35.32 2.76 -36.46
CA TYR A 36 -35.96 1.46 -36.72
C TYR A 36 -35.80 1.05 -38.19
N THR A 37 -35.70 -0.25 -38.41
CA THR A 37 -35.79 -0.87 -39.75
C THR A 37 -37.22 -0.79 -40.28
N SER A 38 -37.42 -1.00 -41.58
CA SER A 38 -38.75 -1.10 -42.21
C SER A 38 -39.67 -2.13 -41.57
N ASN A 39 -39.10 -3.11 -40.84
CA ASN A 39 -39.83 -4.15 -40.12
C ASN A 39 -40.07 -3.83 -38.64
N GLY A 40 -39.84 -2.59 -38.20
CA GLY A 40 -40.10 -2.13 -36.83
C GLY A 40 -39.09 -2.62 -35.78
N LYS A 41 -37.99 -3.28 -36.18
CA LYS A 41 -36.89 -3.66 -35.28
C LYS A 41 -35.87 -2.53 -35.18
N VAL A 42 -35.22 -2.35 -34.03
CA VAL A 42 -34.12 -1.37 -33.86
C VAL A 42 -33.03 -1.61 -34.91
N ASN A 43 -32.68 -0.56 -35.64
CA ASN A 43 -31.64 -0.60 -36.66
C ASN A 43 -30.26 -0.44 -36.01
N ARG A 44 -29.69 -1.55 -35.53
CA ARG A 44 -28.38 -1.57 -34.85
C ARG A 44 -27.24 -1.00 -35.69
N LYS A 45 -27.28 -1.16 -37.03
CA LYS A 45 -26.25 -0.60 -37.92
C LYS A 45 -26.29 0.92 -37.94
N GLN A 46 -27.49 1.49 -38.02
CA GLN A 46 -27.68 2.94 -38.00
C GLN A 46 -27.39 3.52 -36.62
N LEU A 47 -27.74 2.79 -35.55
CA LEU A 47 -27.41 3.16 -34.17
C LEU A 47 -25.90 3.15 -33.93
N ALA A 48 -25.18 2.16 -34.45
CA ALA A 48 -23.71 2.12 -34.41
C ALA A 48 -23.07 3.24 -35.24
N ALA A 49 -23.66 3.60 -36.38
CA ALA A 49 -23.18 4.72 -37.20
C ALA A 49 -23.36 6.08 -36.50
N LEU A 50 -24.44 6.26 -35.73
CA LEU A 50 -24.64 7.43 -34.86
C LEU A 50 -23.66 7.47 -33.67
N ALA A 51 -23.01 6.36 -33.36
CA ALA A 51 -22.00 6.24 -32.31
C ALA A 51 -20.56 6.38 -32.83
N LEU A 52 -20.35 6.57 -34.15
CA LEU A 52 -19.02 6.75 -34.74
C LEU A 52 -18.53 8.21 -34.60
N PRO A 53 -17.21 8.44 -34.47
CA PRO A 53 -16.64 9.79 -34.43
C PRO A 53 -16.89 10.54 -35.75
N ASP A 54 -17.14 11.85 -35.66
CA ASP A 54 -16.99 12.74 -36.84
C ASP A 54 -15.53 12.78 -37.31
N GLN A 55 -15.32 13.23 -38.56
CA GLN A 55 -14.02 13.27 -39.28
C GLN A 55 -12.92 14.09 -38.55
N ASP A 56 -13.28 14.89 -37.55
CA ASP A 56 -12.36 15.65 -36.69
C ASP A 56 -11.99 14.92 -35.37
N GLY A 57 -12.40 13.65 -35.21
CA GLY A 57 -12.06 12.81 -34.05
C GLY A 57 -12.84 13.14 -32.77
N SER A 58 -13.82 14.05 -32.83
CA SER A 58 -14.76 14.27 -31.73
C SER A 58 -15.98 13.36 -31.87
N VAL A 59 -15.87 12.11 -31.39
CA VAL A 59 -17.03 11.53 -30.70
C VAL A 59 -17.42 12.56 -29.64
N THR A 60 -18.70 12.83 -29.40
CA THR A 60 -19.15 13.65 -28.28
C THR A 60 -18.51 13.08 -27.01
N ARG A 61 -17.34 13.63 -26.66
CA ARG A 61 -16.54 13.19 -25.52
C ARG A 61 -17.42 13.48 -24.33
N ILE A 62 -17.43 12.54 -23.40
CA ILE A 62 -18.11 12.67 -22.13
C ILE A 62 -17.74 14.04 -21.56
N HIS A 63 -18.65 15.01 -21.64
CA HIS A 63 -18.53 16.23 -20.86
C HIS A 63 -18.90 15.81 -19.45
N TYR A 64 -17.91 15.28 -18.72
CA TYR A 64 -17.93 15.49 -17.29
C TYR A 64 -18.03 16.99 -17.11
N ASP A 65 -19.10 17.43 -16.44
CA ASP A 65 -19.34 18.85 -16.18
C ASP A 65 -18.35 19.30 -15.10
N PHE A 66 -17.09 19.39 -15.52
CA PHE A 66 -15.99 19.88 -14.74
C PHE A 66 -15.92 21.39 -14.93
N SER A 67 -15.87 22.10 -13.81
CA SER A 67 -15.35 23.45 -13.78
C SER A 67 -13.93 23.50 -14.40
N PRO A 68 -13.45 24.68 -14.81
CA PRO A 68 -12.08 24.84 -15.28
C PRO A 68 -11.03 24.29 -14.31
N THR A 69 -11.27 24.44 -13.00
CA THR A 69 -10.43 23.91 -11.92
C THR A 69 -10.44 22.37 -11.91
N GLU A 70 -11.63 21.76 -11.94
CA GLU A 70 -11.78 20.30 -11.98
C GLU A 70 -11.16 19.69 -13.25
N THR A 71 -11.24 20.39 -14.38
CA THR A 71 -10.61 19.94 -15.65
C THR A 71 -9.08 19.90 -15.53
N THR A 72 -8.50 20.92 -14.89
CA THR A 72 -7.05 21.00 -14.64
C THR A 72 -6.61 19.90 -13.67
N LEU A 73 -7.34 19.73 -12.55
CA LEU A 73 -7.07 18.67 -11.58
C LEU A 73 -7.22 17.28 -12.19
N PHE A 74 -8.24 17.05 -13.01
CA PHE A 74 -8.45 15.79 -13.70
C PHE A 74 -7.28 15.45 -14.62
N THR A 75 -6.80 16.42 -15.40
CA THR A 75 -5.64 16.24 -16.30
C THR A 75 -4.39 15.82 -15.51
N ALA A 76 -4.16 16.46 -14.37
CA ALA A 76 -3.04 16.13 -13.50
C ALA A 76 -3.21 14.76 -12.82
N LEU A 77 -4.43 14.42 -12.38
CA LEU A 77 -4.77 13.10 -11.83
C LEU A 77 -4.57 11.98 -12.86
N GLN A 78 -4.93 12.21 -14.14
CA GLN A 78 -4.66 11.24 -15.21
C GLN A 78 -3.17 10.96 -15.36
N ALA A 79 -2.33 12.01 -15.37
CA ALA A 79 -0.88 11.85 -15.46
C ALA A 79 -0.33 11.05 -14.26
N LEU A 80 -0.83 11.36 -13.06
CA LEU A 80 -0.47 10.65 -11.84
C LEU A 80 -0.88 9.17 -11.88
N VAL A 81 -2.10 8.86 -12.32
CA VAL A 81 -2.58 7.47 -12.44
C VAL A 81 -1.74 6.67 -13.44
N LYS A 82 -1.38 7.28 -14.59
CA LYS A 82 -0.51 6.63 -15.58
C LYS A 82 0.86 6.29 -15.00
N ASP A 83 1.44 7.20 -14.22
CA ASP A 83 2.74 7.00 -13.61
C ASP A 83 2.69 5.92 -12.52
N ILE A 84 1.70 5.97 -11.61
CA ILE A 84 1.51 4.98 -10.55
C ILE A 84 1.31 3.57 -11.12
N LEU A 85 0.42 3.44 -12.12
CA LEU A 85 0.08 2.15 -12.72
C LEU A 85 1.06 1.74 -13.84
N ARG A 86 2.06 2.57 -14.14
CA ARG A 86 3.03 2.37 -15.24
C ARG A 86 2.34 2.04 -16.56
N LEU A 87 1.26 2.74 -16.87
CA LEU A 87 0.49 2.54 -18.09
C LEU A 87 1.36 2.93 -19.29
N GLY A 88 1.54 2.00 -20.22
CA GLY A 88 2.31 2.23 -21.45
C GLY A 88 1.67 3.26 -22.38
N GLU A 89 2.37 3.62 -23.44
CA GLU A 89 1.94 4.68 -24.37
C GLU A 89 0.57 4.43 -25.00
N ALA A 90 0.09 3.18 -25.07
CA ALA A 90 -1.25 2.83 -25.55
C ALA A 90 -2.39 3.57 -24.82
N TYR A 91 -2.16 4.03 -23.58
CA TYR A 91 -3.12 4.84 -22.83
C TYR A 91 -2.88 6.34 -23.07
N HIS A 92 -3.16 6.83 -24.28
CA HIS A 92 -3.00 8.25 -24.62
C HIS A 92 -3.93 9.16 -23.79
N THR A 93 -5.18 8.76 -23.52
CA THR A 93 -6.13 9.53 -22.69
C THR A 93 -7.00 8.59 -21.88
N ILE A 94 -7.10 8.83 -20.57
CA ILE A 94 -7.96 8.05 -19.66
C ILE A 94 -9.29 8.81 -19.54
N CYS A 95 -10.43 8.22 -19.90
CA CYS A 95 -11.70 8.93 -19.75
C CYS A 95 -12.04 9.17 -18.26
N PRO A 96 -12.80 10.22 -17.89
CA PRO A 96 -13.14 10.42 -16.47
C PRO A 96 -14.06 9.35 -15.89
N GLY A 97 -14.76 8.57 -16.74
CA GLY A 97 -15.49 7.39 -16.33
C GLY A 97 -14.62 6.16 -16.06
N ALA A 98 -13.33 6.21 -16.36
CA ALA A 98 -12.43 5.07 -16.14
C ALA A 98 -12.30 4.79 -14.63
N SER A 99 -12.37 3.51 -14.28
CA SER A 99 -12.09 3.04 -12.93
C SER A 99 -10.61 2.75 -12.79
N PHE A 100 -9.99 3.33 -11.76
CA PHE A 100 -8.63 3.06 -11.32
C PHE A 100 -8.36 1.57 -11.13
N PHE A 101 -9.32 0.81 -10.58
CA PHE A 101 -9.17 -0.63 -10.36
C PHE A 101 -9.19 -1.42 -11.68
N LYS A 102 -10.01 -0.99 -12.66
CA LYS A 102 -10.02 -1.58 -14.01
C LYS A 102 -8.74 -1.29 -14.79
N LEU A 103 -8.06 -0.20 -14.48
CA LEU A 103 -6.76 0.13 -15.06
C LEU A 103 -5.60 -0.68 -14.43
N GLY A 104 -5.89 -1.62 -13.52
CA GLY A 104 -4.88 -2.43 -12.83
C GLY A 104 -4.53 -1.92 -11.43
N GLY A 105 -5.25 -0.93 -10.91
CA GLY A 105 -5.10 -0.45 -9.55
C GLY A 105 -5.51 -1.49 -8.49
N ASP A 106 -4.79 -1.49 -7.39
CA ASP A 106 -4.98 -2.32 -6.20
C ASP A 106 -4.90 -1.48 -4.91
N SER A 107 -4.86 -2.13 -3.75
CA SER A 107 -4.73 -1.43 -2.46
C SER A 107 -3.40 -0.69 -2.28
N ILE A 108 -2.30 -1.17 -2.88
CA ILE A 108 -0.96 -0.58 -2.76
C ILE A 108 -0.90 0.71 -3.57
N THR A 109 -1.29 0.62 -4.82
CA THR A 109 -1.38 1.73 -5.76
C THR A 109 -2.46 2.73 -5.36
N ALA A 110 -3.54 2.31 -4.68
CA ALA A 110 -4.52 3.24 -4.09
C ALA A 110 -3.93 4.07 -2.93
N ILE A 111 -3.06 3.48 -2.10
CA ILE A 111 -2.31 4.24 -1.07
C ILE A 111 -1.39 5.25 -1.74
N GLN A 112 -0.67 4.85 -2.79
CA GLN A 112 0.18 5.75 -3.56
C GLN A 112 -0.64 6.87 -4.20
N LEU A 113 -1.80 6.56 -4.79
CA LEU A 113 -2.68 7.54 -5.40
C LEU A 113 -3.17 8.55 -4.37
N SER A 114 -3.64 8.09 -3.21
CA SER A 114 -4.06 8.94 -2.09
C SER A 114 -2.95 9.89 -1.64
N ALA A 115 -1.77 9.35 -1.33
CA ALA A 115 -0.66 10.15 -0.82
C ALA A 115 -0.08 11.11 -1.86
N ARG A 116 0.07 10.67 -3.12
CA ARG A 116 0.59 11.49 -4.21
C ARG A 116 -0.41 12.55 -4.68
N SER A 117 -1.71 12.25 -4.66
CA SER A 117 -2.74 13.26 -4.98
C SER A 117 -2.63 14.45 -4.03
N LYS A 118 -2.42 14.20 -2.73
CA LYS A 118 -2.20 15.28 -1.76
C LYS A 118 -0.86 15.99 -1.98
N ARG A 119 0.24 15.24 -2.18
CA ARG A 119 1.60 15.79 -2.31
C ARG A 119 1.81 16.60 -3.59
N GLU A 120 1.32 16.10 -4.72
CA GLU A 120 1.63 16.63 -6.05
C GLU A 120 0.52 17.53 -6.60
N LEU A 121 -0.73 17.32 -6.18
CA LEU A 121 -1.89 18.02 -6.73
C LEU A 121 -2.67 18.85 -5.70
N ASP A 122 -2.24 18.82 -4.42
CA ASP A 122 -2.99 19.33 -3.26
C ASP A 122 -4.45 18.80 -3.17
N LEU A 123 -4.69 17.63 -3.76
CA LEU A 123 -6.00 17.00 -3.82
C LEU A 123 -6.16 16.02 -2.65
N ASP A 124 -7.01 16.36 -1.68
CA ASP A 124 -7.26 15.53 -0.51
C ASP A 124 -8.14 14.32 -0.84
N LEU A 125 -7.50 13.24 -1.26
CA LEU A 125 -8.13 11.95 -1.53
C LEU A 125 -7.67 10.94 -0.50
N HIS A 126 -8.58 10.39 0.31
CA HIS A 126 -8.27 9.27 1.18
C HIS A 126 -8.47 7.94 0.44
N VAL A 127 -7.74 6.89 0.86
CA VAL A 127 -7.93 5.53 0.31
C VAL A 127 -9.40 5.09 0.37
N ARG A 128 -10.11 5.44 1.46
CA ARG A 128 -11.54 5.14 1.60
C ARG A 128 -12.38 5.76 0.47
N ASP A 129 -12.04 6.96 0.03
CA ASP A 129 -12.77 7.69 -1.00
C ASP A 129 -12.57 7.01 -2.37
N ILE A 130 -11.36 6.50 -2.61
CA ILE A 130 -11.04 5.69 -3.80
C ILE A 130 -11.94 4.46 -3.88
N PHE A 131 -12.09 3.71 -2.78
CA PHE A 131 -12.98 2.55 -2.76
C PHE A 131 -14.46 2.93 -2.79
N HIS A 132 -14.87 3.97 -2.07
CA HIS A 132 -16.25 4.46 -2.05
C HIS A 132 -16.72 4.90 -3.45
N CYS A 133 -15.86 5.58 -4.21
CA CYS A 133 -16.14 5.99 -5.58
C CYS A 133 -15.80 4.90 -6.62
N GLN A 134 -15.57 3.64 -6.20
CA GLN A 134 -15.21 2.52 -7.08
C GLN A 134 -14.00 2.80 -8.00
N GLY A 135 -13.10 3.71 -7.60
CA GLY A 135 -11.95 4.15 -8.37
C GLY A 135 -12.29 5.02 -9.58
N ILE A 136 -13.55 5.42 -9.78
CA ILE A 136 -13.97 6.22 -10.95
C ILE A 136 -13.33 7.61 -10.86
N LEU A 137 -12.40 7.92 -11.77
CA LEU A 137 -11.52 9.09 -11.64
C LEU A 137 -12.29 10.42 -11.61
N GLY A 138 -13.35 10.54 -12.40
CA GLY A 138 -14.18 11.75 -12.40
C GLY A 138 -15.02 11.92 -11.14
N ALA A 139 -15.46 10.81 -10.53
CA ALA A 139 -16.14 10.84 -9.24
C ALA A 139 -15.18 11.22 -8.11
N LEU A 140 -13.91 10.81 -8.19
CA LEU A 140 -12.88 11.22 -7.22
C LEU A 140 -12.64 12.72 -7.25
N ILE A 141 -12.54 13.32 -8.44
CA ILE A 141 -12.40 14.78 -8.58
C ILE A 141 -13.61 15.49 -7.94
N LYS A 142 -14.83 15.09 -8.29
CA LYS A 142 -16.06 15.67 -7.71
C LYS A 142 -16.12 15.53 -6.20
N HIS A 143 -15.79 14.34 -5.69
CA HIS A 143 -15.81 14.04 -4.27
C HIS A 143 -14.78 14.89 -3.49
N ALA A 144 -13.56 15.01 -4.00
CA ALA A 144 -12.51 15.82 -3.39
C ALA A 144 -12.85 17.32 -3.44
N SER A 145 -13.38 17.81 -4.56
CA SER A 145 -13.80 19.21 -4.70
C SER A 145 -14.92 19.59 -3.73
N GLN A 146 -15.85 18.69 -3.44
CA GLN A 146 -16.90 18.90 -2.44
C GLN A 146 -16.37 18.88 -0.99
N ARG A 147 -15.25 18.19 -0.74
CA ARG A 147 -14.64 18.03 0.58
C ARG A 147 -13.67 19.16 0.93
N SER A 148 -13.12 19.83 -0.08
CA SER A 148 -12.20 20.98 0.04
C SER A 148 -12.78 22.14 0.87
N GLU A 149 -14.09 22.21 1.08
CA GLU A 149 -14.72 23.26 1.89
C GLU A 149 -14.73 22.97 3.40
N ASP A 150 -14.47 21.73 3.85
CA ASP A 150 -14.84 21.29 5.20
C ASP A 150 -13.73 20.67 6.07
N SER A 151 -12.47 20.60 5.62
CA SER A 151 -11.40 20.01 6.46
C SER A 151 -9.98 20.49 6.14
N MET A 152 -9.60 21.63 6.73
CA MET A 152 -8.19 21.98 6.93
C MET A 152 -7.73 21.50 8.31
N VAL A 153 -7.53 20.19 8.49
CA VAL A 153 -6.66 19.70 9.58
C VAL A 153 -5.24 19.68 9.04
N HIS A 154 -4.55 20.82 9.17
CA HIS A 154 -3.11 20.85 8.96
C HIS A 154 -2.46 20.05 10.08
N ALA A 155 -2.00 18.84 9.78
CA ALA A 155 -0.96 18.21 10.59
C ALA A 155 0.27 19.12 10.47
N ASN A 156 0.47 20.00 11.45
CA ASN A 156 1.67 20.83 11.51
C ASN A 156 2.88 19.89 11.43
N ALA A 157 3.77 20.13 10.47
CA ALA A 157 5.02 19.38 10.38
C ALA A 157 5.78 19.54 11.69
N ILE A 158 5.79 18.51 12.52
CA ILE A 158 6.58 18.53 13.75
C ILE A 158 8.01 18.16 13.34
N VAL A 159 8.86 19.18 13.25
CA VAL A 159 10.28 19.06 12.92
C VAL A 159 11.06 18.90 14.23
N ASN A 160 12.10 18.07 14.26
CA ASN A 160 13.03 17.88 15.39
C ASN A 160 12.49 17.20 16.66
N ILE A 161 11.52 16.28 16.57
CA ILE A 161 11.20 15.42 17.72
C ILE A 161 12.23 14.30 17.80
N THR A 162 13.00 14.23 18.88
CA THR A 162 13.95 13.13 19.13
C THR A 162 13.41 12.07 20.09
N ARG A 163 12.29 12.34 20.77
CA ARG A 163 11.62 11.42 21.71
C ARG A 163 10.10 11.49 21.59
N TYR A 164 9.43 10.37 21.33
CA TYR A 164 7.97 10.31 21.11
C TYR A 164 7.38 8.94 21.48
N PRO A 165 6.05 8.80 21.66
CA PRO A 165 5.43 7.55 22.08
C PRO A 165 5.69 6.39 21.10
N CYS A 166 5.79 5.16 21.63
CA CYS A 166 5.69 3.96 20.81
C CYS A 166 4.26 3.75 20.29
N THR A 167 4.13 3.23 19.07
CA THR A 167 2.81 2.82 18.55
C THR A 167 2.35 1.51 19.21
N PRO A 168 1.03 1.20 19.26
CA PRO A 168 0.55 -0.07 19.79
C PRO A 168 1.18 -1.30 19.12
N LEU A 169 1.48 -1.22 17.82
CA LEU A 169 2.18 -2.29 17.09
C LEU A 169 3.60 -2.50 17.62
N GLN A 170 4.35 -1.41 17.81
CA GLN A 170 5.69 -1.48 18.39
C GLN A 170 5.66 -2.00 19.84
N LEU A 171 4.67 -1.63 20.65
CA LEU A 171 4.53 -2.16 22.02
C LEU A 171 4.40 -3.70 22.03
N GLY A 172 3.64 -4.26 21.09
CA GLY A 172 3.53 -5.72 20.92
C GLY A 172 4.88 -6.37 20.59
N MET A 173 5.64 -5.75 19.68
CA MET A 173 6.97 -6.24 19.28
C MET A 173 8.01 -6.06 20.39
N ILE A 174 7.99 -4.95 21.14
CA ILE A 174 8.85 -4.71 22.30
C ILE A 174 8.56 -5.75 23.39
N SER A 175 7.29 -6.10 23.63
CA SER A 175 6.93 -7.16 24.56
C SER A 175 7.52 -8.52 24.16
N ALA A 176 7.49 -8.85 22.86
CA ALA A 176 8.11 -10.07 22.33
C ALA A 176 9.64 -10.02 22.45
N LEU A 177 10.24 -8.88 22.13
CA LEU A 177 11.69 -8.62 22.23
C LEU A 177 12.21 -8.81 23.66
N ILE A 178 11.55 -8.21 24.66
CA ILE A 178 11.94 -8.33 26.08
C ILE A 178 11.83 -9.79 26.57
N LYS A 179 10.93 -10.59 25.97
CA LYS A 179 10.79 -12.01 26.25
C LYS A 179 11.81 -12.89 25.49
N GLY A 180 12.73 -12.28 24.74
CA GLY A 180 13.75 -12.98 23.96
C GLY A 180 13.19 -13.73 22.75
N GLN A 181 12.01 -13.35 22.24
CA GLN A 181 11.42 -13.98 21.06
C GLN A 181 12.07 -13.48 19.78
N THR A 182 12.28 -14.39 18.82
CA THR A 182 12.94 -14.09 17.54
C THR A 182 11.96 -13.87 16.38
N ALA A 183 10.65 -14.00 16.62
CA ALA A 183 9.59 -13.94 15.61
C ALA A 183 9.54 -12.62 14.79
N TYR A 184 10.14 -11.54 15.32
CA TYR A 184 10.19 -10.22 14.67
C TYR A 184 11.60 -9.86 14.17
N ILE A 185 12.50 -10.84 14.06
CA ILE A 185 13.81 -10.66 13.42
C ILE A 185 13.68 -10.97 11.94
N LEU A 186 14.02 -10.00 11.11
CA LEU A 186 13.99 -10.10 9.65
C LEU A 186 15.40 -10.30 9.14
N GLN A 187 15.70 -11.48 8.59
CA GLN A 187 16.98 -11.78 7.95
C GLN A 187 16.80 -11.90 6.44
N THR A 188 17.44 -11.03 5.67
CA THR A 188 17.42 -11.08 4.20
C THR A 188 18.81 -11.35 3.67
N SER A 189 18.95 -12.40 2.86
CA SER A 189 20.22 -12.79 2.23
C SER A 189 20.27 -12.36 0.78
N PHE A 190 21.41 -11.83 0.35
CA PHE A 190 21.66 -11.34 -1.00
C PHE A 190 22.93 -11.98 -1.56
N THR A 191 22.94 -12.25 -2.87
CA THR A 191 24.16 -12.54 -3.62
C THR A 191 24.47 -11.32 -4.48
N LEU A 192 25.59 -10.67 -4.19
CA LEU A 192 26.01 -9.45 -4.88
C LEU A 192 26.76 -9.82 -6.17
N GLY A 193 26.58 -9.00 -7.22
CA GLY A 193 27.38 -9.12 -8.43
C GLY A 193 28.85 -8.82 -8.16
N ALA A 194 29.76 -9.45 -8.91
CA ALA A 194 31.21 -9.27 -8.73
C ALA A 194 31.69 -7.81 -8.92
N SER A 195 30.90 -6.98 -9.62
CA SER A 195 31.18 -5.56 -9.85
C SER A 195 30.77 -4.64 -8.69
N VAL A 196 30.15 -5.16 -7.62
CA VAL A 196 29.72 -4.36 -6.47
C VAL A 196 30.92 -4.00 -5.61
N ASP A 197 31.14 -2.71 -5.39
CA ASP A 197 32.15 -2.17 -4.49
C ASP A 197 31.63 -2.26 -3.05
N ILE A 198 32.14 -3.24 -2.30
CA ILE A 198 31.68 -3.51 -0.92
C ILE A 198 31.95 -2.34 0.01
N LEU A 199 33.09 -1.65 -0.13
CA LEU A 199 33.41 -0.50 0.73
C LEU A 199 32.45 0.65 0.47
N ARG A 200 32.11 0.90 -0.80
CA ARG A 200 31.10 1.90 -1.15
C ARG A 200 29.70 1.52 -0.66
N LEU A 201 29.35 0.24 -0.71
CA LEU A 201 28.08 -0.24 -0.16
C LEU A 201 28.02 -0.03 1.37
N GLN A 202 29.10 -0.31 2.08
CA GLN A 202 29.21 -0.03 3.52
C GLN A 202 29.05 1.46 3.82
N GLN A 203 29.72 2.32 3.04
CA GLN A 203 29.59 3.78 3.16
C GLN A 203 28.15 4.25 2.89
N ALA A 204 27.49 3.70 1.87
CA ALA A 204 26.12 4.04 1.54
C ALA A 204 25.16 3.70 2.69
N TRP A 205 25.31 2.52 3.30
CA TRP A 205 24.53 2.15 4.49
C TRP A 205 24.80 3.07 5.68
N SER A 206 26.05 3.43 5.94
CA SER A 206 26.39 4.38 7.02
C SER A 206 25.71 5.73 6.80
N VAL A 207 25.76 6.26 5.57
CA VAL A 207 25.10 7.53 5.23
C VAL A 207 23.58 7.43 5.39
N VAL A 208 22.96 6.36 4.90
CA VAL A 208 21.50 6.18 5.00
C VAL A 208 21.04 6.03 6.44
N VAL A 209 21.74 5.26 7.26
CA VAL A 209 21.40 5.12 8.68
C VAL A 209 21.54 6.46 9.39
N GLU A 210 22.60 7.21 9.16
CA GLU A 210 22.77 8.53 9.77
C GLU A 210 21.63 9.50 9.38
N ASN A 211 21.17 9.43 8.14
CA ASN A 211 20.13 10.30 7.59
C ASN A 211 18.69 9.77 7.76
N ASN A 212 18.50 8.59 8.35
CA ASN A 212 17.18 7.98 8.55
C ASN A 212 16.87 7.80 10.05
N PRO A 213 16.01 8.65 10.65
CA PRO A 213 15.70 8.59 12.08
C PRO A 213 15.17 7.23 12.56
N THR A 214 14.40 6.52 11.73
CA THR A 214 13.81 5.22 12.07
C THR A 214 14.89 4.16 12.27
N LEU A 215 15.92 4.15 11.41
CA LEU A 215 17.06 3.23 11.53
C LEU A 215 17.94 3.54 12.75
N ARG A 216 17.76 4.71 13.36
CA ARG A 216 18.46 5.15 14.57
C ARG A 216 17.61 5.18 15.83
N THR A 217 16.52 4.44 15.82
CA THR A 217 15.60 4.41 16.96
C THR A 217 16.01 3.34 17.98
N ARG A 218 15.96 3.70 19.26
CA ARG A 218 15.94 2.79 20.42
C ARG A 218 14.67 2.99 21.25
N PHE A 219 14.38 2.06 22.16
CA PHE A 219 13.19 2.12 23.01
C PHE A 219 13.55 2.31 24.49
N ASP A 220 12.97 3.34 25.09
CA ASP A 220 13.13 3.66 26.51
C ASP A 220 11.81 3.53 27.25
N TYR A 221 11.84 2.96 28.45
CA TYR A 221 10.69 3.01 29.35
C TYR A 221 10.71 4.32 30.14
N ASP A 222 9.65 5.12 30.00
CA ASP A 222 9.40 6.31 30.80
C ASP A 222 8.73 5.89 32.11
N GLU A 223 9.52 5.79 33.19
CA GLU A 223 8.99 5.38 34.50
C GLU A 223 7.95 6.36 35.07
N VAL A 224 8.07 7.66 34.76
CA VAL A 224 7.18 8.70 35.29
C VAL A 224 5.79 8.61 34.66
N ASN A 225 5.74 8.35 33.35
CA ASN A 225 4.50 8.27 32.59
C ASN A 225 4.06 6.83 32.32
N GLU A 226 4.75 5.85 32.91
CA GLU A 226 4.53 4.40 32.77
C GLU A 226 4.33 3.94 31.32
N ARG A 227 5.20 4.39 30.41
CA ARG A 227 5.04 4.11 28.98
C ARG A 227 6.35 3.97 28.22
N TRP A 228 6.34 3.15 27.18
CA TRP A 228 7.47 3.04 26.26
C TRP A 228 7.53 4.21 25.27
N MET A 229 8.73 4.70 25.06
CA MET A 229 9.09 5.83 24.24
C MET A 229 10.13 5.41 23.20
N GLN A 230 10.05 5.98 22.02
CA GLN A 230 11.05 5.89 20.99
C GLN A 230 12.01 7.06 21.14
N VAL A 231 13.30 6.78 21.00
CA VAL A 231 14.36 7.78 21.09
C VAL A 231 15.27 7.64 19.87
N ILE A 232 15.45 8.73 19.14
CA ILE A 232 16.39 8.81 18.02
C ILE A 232 17.78 9.13 18.58
N VAL A 233 18.77 8.29 18.25
CA VAL A 233 20.16 8.48 18.69
C VAL A 233 21.07 8.90 17.52
N GLU A 234 22.11 9.66 17.80
CA GLU A 234 23.12 10.10 16.81
C GLU A 234 24.37 9.23 16.87
N GLY A 235 25.14 9.18 15.78
CA GLY A 235 26.46 8.54 15.77
C GLY A 235 26.42 7.02 15.93
N ILE A 236 25.43 6.36 15.33
CA ILE A 236 25.33 4.89 15.38
C ILE A 236 26.49 4.25 14.64
N GLN A 237 27.18 3.32 15.30
CA GLN A 237 28.16 2.46 14.67
C GLN A 237 27.50 1.19 14.14
N LEU A 238 27.63 0.97 12.84
CA LEU A 238 27.09 -0.22 12.18
C LEU A 238 28.01 -1.42 12.39
N GLU A 239 27.43 -2.53 12.85
CA GLU A 239 28.15 -3.78 13.04
C GLU A 239 28.19 -4.59 11.74
N TRP A 240 29.41 -4.92 11.29
CA TRP A 240 29.67 -5.75 10.12
C TRP A 240 30.41 -7.03 10.55
N ILE A 241 29.72 -8.17 10.42
CA ILE A 241 30.21 -9.47 10.86
C ILE A 241 30.68 -10.26 9.64
N LEU A 242 31.94 -10.68 9.64
CA LEU A 242 32.45 -11.61 8.65
C LEU A 242 32.01 -13.03 9.03
N PHE A 243 31.34 -13.73 8.13
CA PHE A 243 30.97 -15.12 8.30
C PHE A 243 31.58 -16.02 7.24
N THR A 244 31.79 -17.29 7.60
CA THR A 244 32.31 -18.36 6.72
C THR A 244 31.21 -19.32 6.26
N ASP A 245 30.21 -19.55 7.12
CA ASP A 245 29.02 -20.32 6.79
C ASP A 245 27.76 -19.51 7.03
N LYS A 246 26.97 -19.34 5.96
CA LYS A 246 25.79 -18.46 5.97
C LYS A 246 24.69 -19.00 6.88
N GLU A 247 24.42 -20.31 6.86
CA GLU A 247 23.32 -20.90 7.62
C GLU A 247 23.61 -20.89 9.13
N THR A 248 24.86 -21.20 9.50
CA THR A 248 25.34 -21.06 10.89
C THR A 248 25.26 -19.61 11.35
N TYR A 249 25.67 -18.66 10.51
CA TYR A 249 25.57 -17.23 10.82
C TYR A 249 24.11 -16.81 11.04
N LEU A 250 23.19 -17.15 10.12
CA LEU A 250 21.77 -16.82 10.24
C LEU A 250 21.18 -17.33 11.56
N ALA A 251 21.44 -18.60 11.89
CA ALA A 251 20.97 -19.21 13.13
C ALA A 251 21.52 -18.51 14.39
N GLN A 252 22.82 -18.24 14.44
CA GLN A 252 23.47 -17.58 15.58
C GLN A 252 23.04 -16.12 15.72
N ASP A 253 22.96 -15.39 14.61
CA ASP A 253 22.58 -13.98 14.56
C ASP A 253 21.11 -13.77 14.98
N CYS A 254 20.24 -14.68 14.56
CA CYS A 254 18.84 -14.74 14.98
C CYS A 254 18.73 -15.04 16.49
N GLN A 255 19.44 -16.07 16.97
CA GLN A 255 19.45 -16.44 18.40
C GLN A 255 20.04 -15.33 19.28
N ARG A 256 21.05 -14.60 18.79
CA ARG A 256 21.63 -13.43 19.48
C ARG A 256 20.58 -12.35 19.75
N GLY A 257 19.59 -12.21 18.87
CA GLY A 257 18.49 -11.25 19.05
C GLY A 257 18.93 -9.79 19.06
N PHE A 258 18.03 -8.93 19.56
CA PHE A 258 18.28 -7.52 19.83
C PHE A 258 17.90 -7.19 21.28
N THR A 259 18.37 -6.06 21.80
CA THR A 259 17.85 -5.46 23.05
C THR A 259 17.11 -4.17 22.72
N VAL A 260 16.39 -3.61 23.70
CA VAL A 260 15.67 -2.34 23.54
C VAL A 260 16.58 -1.16 23.21
N ASP A 261 17.88 -1.27 23.51
CA ASP A 261 18.89 -0.22 23.29
C ASP A 261 19.28 -0.03 21.82
N GLY A 262 18.99 -1.01 20.96
CA GLY A 262 19.43 -1.02 19.57
C GLY A 262 20.96 -1.11 19.42
N PRO A 263 21.51 -0.82 18.21
CA PRO A 263 20.78 -0.57 16.98
C PRO A 263 20.02 -1.82 16.49
N PHE A 264 18.87 -1.62 15.85
CA PHE A 264 18.02 -2.70 15.33
C PHE A 264 18.41 -3.16 13.91
N ILE A 265 19.68 -2.99 13.54
CA ILE A 265 20.23 -3.32 12.23
C ILE A 265 21.62 -3.93 12.39
N ARG A 266 21.88 -5.04 11.71
CA ARG A 266 23.17 -5.75 11.67
C ARG A 266 23.46 -6.24 10.27
N PHE A 267 24.74 -6.36 9.95
CA PHE A 267 25.20 -6.79 8.64
C PHE A 267 26.13 -8.00 8.75
N GLY A 268 25.86 -9.02 7.96
CA GLY A 268 26.74 -10.17 7.75
C GLY A 268 27.33 -10.13 6.34
N TYR A 269 28.60 -10.48 6.18
CA TYR A 269 29.22 -10.59 4.85
C TYR A 269 30.13 -11.81 4.75
N HIS A 270 30.11 -12.48 3.60
CA HIS A 270 31.05 -13.53 3.22
C HIS A 270 32.05 -13.00 2.20
N ARG A 271 33.34 -13.07 2.51
CA ARG A 271 34.41 -12.51 1.66
C ARG A 271 34.44 -13.09 0.24
N ASP A 272 34.40 -14.43 0.13
CA ASP A 272 34.68 -15.10 -1.16
C ASP A 272 33.44 -15.37 -2.02
N LYS A 273 32.24 -15.41 -1.42
CA LYS A 273 31.00 -15.80 -2.10
C LYS A 273 30.14 -14.61 -2.52
N HIS A 274 30.58 -13.38 -2.25
CA HIS A 274 29.77 -12.16 -2.43
C HIS A 274 28.38 -12.27 -1.78
N GLN A 275 28.28 -13.01 -0.69
CA GLN A 275 27.03 -13.18 0.05
C GLN A 275 26.95 -12.15 1.16
N TRP A 276 25.79 -11.57 1.31
CA TRP A 276 25.51 -10.55 2.31
C TRP A 276 24.19 -10.85 3.01
N VAL A 277 24.12 -10.54 4.29
CA VAL A 277 22.93 -10.70 5.11
C VAL A 277 22.63 -9.37 5.79
N LEU A 278 21.38 -8.95 5.66
CA LEU A 278 20.82 -7.84 6.42
C LEU A 278 19.89 -8.40 7.48
N THR A 279 20.19 -8.11 8.74
CA THR A 279 19.31 -8.41 9.86
C THR A 279 18.71 -7.13 10.39
N MET A 280 17.39 -7.03 10.43
CA MET A 280 16.66 -5.92 11.05
C MET A 280 15.63 -6.43 12.05
N HIS A 281 15.23 -5.59 13.01
CA HIS A 281 14.05 -5.87 13.83
C HIS A 281 12.80 -5.23 13.21
N HIS A 282 11.67 -5.95 13.20
CA HIS A 282 10.42 -5.53 12.57
C HIS A 282 9.78 -4.28 13.23
N SER A 283 10.28 -3.86 14.39
CA SER A 283 9.81 -2.64 15.08
C SER A 283 10.25 -1.32 14.44
N ILE A 284 11.20 -1.38 13.50
CA ILE A 284 11.74 -0.21 12.78
C ILE A 284 11.59 -0.32 11.26
N THR A 285 10.96 -1.39 10.77
CA THR A 285 10.82 -1.63 9.33
C THR A 285 9.69 -2.62 9.06
N ASP A 286 9.04 -2.46 7.92
CA ASP A 286 8.07 -3.39 7.36
C ASP A 286 8.43 -3.70 5.90
N GLY A 287 7.63 -4.53 5.23
CA GLY A 287 7.87 -4.89 3.83
C GLY A 287 7.86 -3.68 2.87
N TRP A 288 7.18 -2.59 3.23
CA TRP A 288 7.14 -1.37 2.43
C TRP A 288 8.39 -0.50 2.66
N SER A 289 8.72 -0.26 3.92
CA SER A 289 9.86 0.52 4.39
C SER A 289 11.17 -0.08 3.94
N GLY A 290 11.27 -1.42 3.91
CA GLY A 290 12.43 -2.11 3.35
C GLY A 290 12.74 -1.63 1.92
N GLY A 291 11.72 -1.57 1.05
CA GLY A 291 11.89 -1.05 -0.32
C GLY A 291 12.38 0.40 -0.36
N LEU A 292 11.82 1.27 0.48
CA LEU A 292 12.24 2.67 0.58
C LEU A 292 13.68 2.82 1.10
N ILE A 293 14.09 2.01 2.08
CA ILE A 293 15.45 2.00 2.61
C ILE A 293 16.44 1.53 1.52
N PHE A 294 16.11 0.48 0.77
CA PHE A 294 16.95 0.03 -0.34
C PHE A 294 17.05 1.07 -1.46
N GLU A 295 15.97 1.77 -1.79
CA GLU A 295 16.00 2.90 -2.73
C GLU A 295 17.02 3.98 -2.27
N GLN A 296 16.99 4.33 -0.98
CA GLN A 296 17.94 5.29 -0.39
C GLN A 296 19.39 4.80 -0.48
N VAL A 297 19.65 3.53 -0.19
CA VAL A 297 21.00 2.94 -0.24
C VAL A 297 21.52 2.90 -1.67
N ILE A 298 20.69 2.50 -2.64
CA ILE A 298 21.08 2.42 -4.05
C ILE A 298 21.38 3.83 -4.61
N ASP A 299 20.51 4.81 -4.35
CA ASP A 299 20.76 6.22 -4.75
C ASP A 299 22.06 6.74 -4.14
N THR A 300 22.25 6.51 -2.84
CA THR A 300 23.47 6.94 -2.12
C THR A 300 24.73 6.26 -2.66
N TYR A 301 24.66 4.96 -2.97
CA TYR A 301 25.77 4.22 -3.56
C TYR A 301 26.22 4.81 -4.91
N HIS A 302 25.27 5.17 -5.78
CA HIS A 302 25.56 5.80 -7.07
C HIS A 302 26.10 7.23 -6.90
N LYS A 303 25.54 8.03 -5.99
CA LYS A 303 26.07 9.36 -5.64
C LYS A 303 27.52 9.32 -5.18
N LEU A 304 27.84 8.38 -4.30
CA LEU A 304 29.22 8.18 -3.82
C LEU A 304 30.17 7.83 -4.97
N ALA A 305 29.72 7.05 -5.94
CA ALA A 305 30.50 6.71 -7.13
C ALA A 305 30.84 7.94 -7.99
N GLU A 306 29.93 8.92 -8.01
CA GLU A 306 30.07 10.19 -8.74
C GLU A 306 30.78 11.28 -7.92
N GLY A 307 31.21 10.98 -6.69
CA GLY A 307 31.82 11.96 -5.77
C GLY A 307 30.81 13.00 -5.24
N ARG A 308 29.52 12.71 -5.33
CA ARG A 308 28.45 13.57 -4.83
C ARG A 308 28.20 13.36 -3.34
N LEU A 309 28.03 14.47 -2.61
CA LEU A 309 27.80 14.51 -1.16
C LEU A 309 26.42 15.07 -0.79
N ASP A 310 25.53 15.28 -1.78
CA ASP A 310 24.16 15.73 -1.59
C ASP A 310 23.24 14.56 -1.18
N PHE A 311 23.42 14.12 0.06
CA PHE A 311 22.57 13.10 0.66
C PHE A 311 21.30 13.73 1.24
N ARG A 312 20.14 13.16 0.90
CA ARG A 312 18.86 13.64 1.41
C ARG A 312 18.65 13.10 2.83
N SER A 313 18.42 14.00 3.79
CA SER A 313 17.88 13.62 5.08
C SER A 313 16.44 13.11 4.91
N VAL A 314 16.09 12.04 5.60
CA VAL A 314 14.72 11.54 5.65
C VAL A 314 13.97 12.31 6.72
N ASP A 315 12.86 12.94 6.35
CA ASP A 315 11.98 13.60 7.31
C ASP A 315 11.55 12.62 8.41
N ASN A 316 11.43 13.11 9.63
CA ASN A 316 10.94 12.32 10.76
C ASN A 316 9.42 12.11 10.70
N GLY A 317 8.93 11.57 9.59
CA GLY A 317 7.52 11.30 9.36
C GLY A 317 6.99 10.23 10.32
N TYR A 318 7.82 9.29 10.79
CA TYR A 318 7.38 8.28 11.74
C TYR A 318 6.97 8.89 13.09
N ALA A 319 7.64 9.96 13.56
CA ALA A 319 7.19 10.68 14.75
C ALA A 319 5.81 11.31 14.56
N GLN A 320 5.52 11.85 13.37
CA GLN A 320 4.19 12.39 13.04
C GLN A 320 3.14 11.28 12.99
N PHE A 321 3.47 10.13 12.39
CA PHE A 321 2.64 8.93 12.39
C PHE A 321 2.33 8.47 13.82
N ALA A 322 3.36 8.33 14.67
CA ALA A 322 3.21 7.90 16.06
C ALA A 322 2.36 8.88 16.87
N HIS A 323 2.55 10.19 16.68
CA HIS A 323 1.74 11.22 17.32
C HIS A 323 0.26 11.16 16.86
N TYR A 324 0.01 10.96 15.57
CA TYR A 324 -1.35 10.78 15.04
C TYR A 324 -2.04 9.56 15.69
N ILE A 325 -1.33 8.43 15.75
CA ILE A 325 -1.86 7.20 16.37
C ILE A 325 -2.12 7.38 17.86
N ALA A 326 -1.27 8.12 18.58
CA ALA A 326 -1.42 8.35 20.01
C ALA A 326 -2.62 9.26 20.36
N ASN A 327 -2.99 10.18 19.47
CA ASN A 327 -4.03 11.20 19.75
C ASN A 327 -5.39 10.92 19.08
N ARG A 328 -5.52 9.85 18.27
CA ARG A 328 -6.80 9.49 17.67
C ARG A 328 -7.73 8.81 18.69
N SER A 329 -9.02 9.10 18.64
CA SER A 329 -10.00 8.30 19.38
C SER A 329 -10.03 6.87 18.85
N THR A 330 -10.24 5.92 19.76
CA THR A 330 -10.38 4.49 19.47
C THR A 330 -11.80 3.97 19.66
N ASP A 331 -12.76 4.84 20.01
CA ASP A 331 -14.08 4.42 20.48
C ASP A 331 -14.91 3.79 19.34
N THR A 332 -15.01 4.48 18.19
CA THR A 332 -15.69 3.94 17.01
C THR A 332 -15.05 2.63 16.51
N ALA A 333 -13.72 2.54 16.58
CA ALA A 333 -13.02 1.31 16.21
C ALA A 333 -13.30 0.17 17.19
N ARG A 334 -13.36 0.47 18.49
CA ARG A 334 -13.70 -0.50 19.55
C ARG A 334 -15.12 -1.01 19.38
N GLU A 335 -16.09 -0.13 19.17
CA GLU A 335 -17.50 -0.48 18.92
C GLU A 335 -17.64 -1.35 17.67
N PHE A 336 -16.95 -1.00 16.59
CA PHE A 336 -16.91 -1.80 15.37
C PHE A 336 -16.41 -3.22 15.66
N TRP A 337 -15.22 -3.36 16.25
CA TRP A 337 -14.64 -4.69 16.49
C TRP A 337 -15.42 -5.51 17.52
N GLN A 338 -16.02 -4.88 18.54
CA GLN A 338 -16.91 -5.57 19.48
C GLN A 338 -18.16 -6.12 18.79
N ARG A 339 -18.72 -5.40 17.82
CA ARG A 339 -19.87 -5.86 17.03
C ARG A 339 -19.46 -6.98 16.08
N GLU A 340 -18.41 -6.77 15.27
CA GLU A 340 -18.01 -7.73 14.22
C GLU A 340 -17.45 -9.04 14.82
N LEU A 341 -16.78 -8.97 15.98
CA LEU A 341 -16.15 -10.14 16.62
C LEU A 341 -16.93 -10.68 17.83
N GLY A 342 -18.07 -10.08 18.20
CA GLY A 342 -18.81 -10.44 19.42
C GLY A 342 -19.29 -11.90 19.48
N GLY A 343 -19.44 -12.56 18.32
CA GLY A 343 -19.81 -13.97 18.22
C GLY A 343 -18.63 -14.94 18.04
N VAL A 344 -17.39 -14.44 18.00
CA VAL A 344 -16.20 -15.25 17.73
C VAL A 344 -15.63 -15.78 19.05
N ALA A 345 -15.95 -17.02 19.40
CA ALA A 345 -15.45 -17.67 20.62
C ALA A 345 -14.02 -18.21 20.48
N GLU A 346 -13.64 -18.65 19.28
CA GLU A 346 -12.31 -19.22 19.00
C GLU A 346 -11.88 -18.97 17.55
N GLY A 347 -10.57 -18.92 17.33
CA GLY A 347 -9.98 -18.88 15.99
C GLY A 347 -10.34 -20.12 15.16
N THR A 348 -10.05 -20.08 13.85
CA THR A 348 -10.26 -21.26 12.99
C THR A 348 -9.12 -22.24 13.15
N LEU A 349 -9.32 -23.25 14.01
CA LEU A 349 -8.36 -24.32 14.25
C LEU A 349 -8.42 -25.35 13.12
N LEU A 350 -7.27 -25.65 12.53
CA LEU A 350 -7.16 -26.73 11.55
C LEU A 350 -7.05 -28.08 12.28
N SER A 351 -7.78 -29.10 11.81
CA SER A 351 -7.68 -30.45 12.37
C SER A 351 -6.29 -31.04 12.10
N GLY A 352 -5.67 -31.64 13.12
CA GLY A 352 -4.38 -32.33 12.99
C GLY A 352 -3.13 -31.43 13.07
N VAL A 353 -3.27 -30.16 13.46
CA VAL A 353 -2.10 -29.31 13.76
C VAL A 353 -1.41 -29.86 15.02
N PRO A 354 -0.10 -30.17 14.97
CA PRO A 354 0.62 -30.63 16.15
C PRO A 354 0.55 -29.61 17.28
N THR A 355 0.50 -30.06 18.53
CA THR A 355 0.74 -29.19 19.69
C THR A 355 2.13 -28.54 19.56
N LYS A 356 2.33 -27.38 20.21
CA LYS A 356 3.60 -26.60 20.19
C LYS A 356 4.87 -27.44 20.37
N GLU A 357 4.76 -28.60 21.02
CA GLU A 357 5.85 -29.55 21.28
C GLU A 357 6.37 -30.27 20.02
N ASN A 358 5.64 -30.25 18.89
CA ASN A 358 5.96 -30.97 17.66
C ASN A 358 6.08 -30.06 16.42
N ILE A 359 6.14 -28.73 16.62
CA ILE A 359 6.36 -27.79 15.52
C ILE A 359 7.86 -27.59 15.37
N ASP A 360 8.41 -28.06 14.25
CA ASP A 360 9.68 -27.52 13.77
C ASP A 360 9.41 -26.08 13.31
N GLU A 361 9.71 -25.11 14.18
CA GLU A 361 9.52 -23.67 13.90
C GLU A 361 10.26 -23.21 12.63
N LYS A 362 11.12 -24.05 12.05
CA LYS A 362 11.95 -23.77 10.87
C LYS A 362 11.48 -24.45 9.58
N ALA A 363 10.39 -25.20 9.57
CA ALA A 363 9.92 -25.86 8.36
C ALA A 363 9.23 -24.86 7.39
N GLU A 364 10.02 -24.16 6.58
CA GLU A 364 9.52 -23.36 5.46
C GLU A 364 9.18 -24.25 4.27
N ASN A 365 7.96 -24.78 4.25
CA ASN A 365 7.42 -25.46 3.07
C ASN A 365 6.83 -24.42 2.12
N SER A 366 7.51 -24.16 1.01
CA SER A 366 6.96 -23.33 -0.06
C SER A 366 6.25 -24.20 -1.09
N VAL A 367 5.02 -23.81 -1.46
CA VAL A 367 4.29 -24.37 -2.59
C VAL A 367 4.15 -23.27 -3.62
N ARG A 368 4.69 -23.50 -4.82
CA ARG A 368 4.54 -22.58 -5.94
C ARG A 368 3.35 -23.01 -6.79
N TYR A 369 2.36 -22.14 -6.90
CA TYR A 369 1.27 -22.29 -7.87
C TYR A 369 1.50 -21.31 -9.02
N ILE A 370 1.35 -21.79 -10.26
CA ILE A 370 1.43 -20.96 -11.47
C ILE A 370 0.02 -20.90 -12.04
N VAL A 371 -0.47 -19.68 -12.27
CA VAL A 371 -1.74 -19.44 -12.96
C VAL A 371 -1.42 -19.30 -14.45
N ASP A 372 -1.88 -20.25 -15.25
CA ASP A 372 -1.56 -20.29 -16.69
C ASP A 372 -2.34 -19.24 -17.50
N ASP A 373 -3.56 -18.90 -17.07
CA ASP A 373 -4.41 -17.90 -17.71
C ASP A 373 -4.69 -16.74 -16.75
N ILE A 374 -3.84 -15.70 -16.83
CA ILE A 374 -4.02 -14.49 -16.05
C ILE A 374 -5.16 -13.62 -16.59
N ASP A 375 -5.52 -13.77 -17.86
CA ASP A 375 -6.55 -12.95 -18.51
C ASP A 375 -7.94 -13.36 -18.03
N GLU A 376 -8.21 -14.66 -17.89
CA GLU A 376 -9.45 -15.15 -17.27
C GLU A 376 -9.60 -14.65 -15.84
N LEU A 377 -8.52 -14.70 -15.05
CA LEU A 377 -8.50 -14.21 -13.67
C LEU A 377 -8.77 -12.69 -13.62
N ASN A 378 -8.13 -11.92 -14.50
CA ASN A 378 -8.33 -10.48 -14.61
C ASN A 378 -9.77 -10.15 -15.04
N GLN A 379 -10.32 -10.87 -16.01
CA GLN A 379 -11.72 -10.72 -16.42
C GLN A 379 -12.69 -11.01 -15.27
N TYR A 380 -12.42 -12.04 -14.45
CA TYR A 380 -13.24 -12.35 -13.29
C TYR A 380 -13.20 -11.23 -12.25
N ILE A 381 -12.00 -10.72 -11.94
CA ILE A 381 -11.76 -9.62 -11.01
C ILE A 381 -12.50 -8.36 -11.48
N GLU A 382 -12.37 -8.04 -12.76
CA GLU A 382 -13.05 -6.91 -13.40
C GLU A 382 -14.58 -7.09 -13.37
N HIS A 383 -15.07 -8.26 -13.75
CA HIS A 383 -16.50 -8.57 -13.74
C HIS A 383 -17.09 -8.45 -12.35
N HIS A 384 -16.38 -8.83 -11.29
CA HIS A 384 -16.93 -8.76 -9.94
C HIS A 384 -16.61 -7.45 -9.21
N GLY A 385 -15.81 -6.55 -9.81
CA GLY A 385 -15.39 -5.30 -9.17
C GLY A 385 -14.61 -5.53 -7.87
N VAL A 386 -13.84 -6.62 -7.79
CA VAL A 386 -13.04 -6.97 -6.61
C VAL A 386 -11.54 -6.77 -6.89
N THR A 387 -10.70 -6.96 -5.88
CA THR A 387 -9.23 -7.02 -6.07
C THR A 387 -8.77 -8.47 -6.06
N LEU A 388 -7.59 -8.75 -6.63
CA LEU A 388 -6.95 -10.07 -6.50
C LEU A 388 -6.79 -10.48 -5.03
N SER A 389 -6.42 -9.53 -4.14
CA SER A 389 -6.30 -9.78 -2.70
C SER A 389 -7.63 -10.21 -2.07
N THR A 390 -8.74 -9.55 -2.42
CA THR A 390 -10.08 -9.94 -1.96
C THR A 390 -10.43 -11.35 -2.43
N LEU A 391 -10.19 -11.65 -3.72
CA LEU A 391 -10.46 -12.96 -4.29
C LEU A 391 -9.64 -14.05 -3.59
N LEU A 392 -8.34 -13.85 -3.40
CA LEU A 392 -7.46 -14.79 -2.71
C LEU A 392 -7.86 -15.00 -1.24
N ARG A 393 -8.35 -13.97 -0.55
CA ARG A 393 -8.90 -14.11 0.81
C ARG A 393 -10.15 -14.97 0.83
N VAL A 394 -11.04 -14.86 -0.17
CA VAL A 394 -12.21 -15.72 -0.30
C VAL A 394 -11.79 -17.17 -0.58
N VAL A 395 -10.86 -17.38 -1.50
CA VAL A 395 -10.29 -18.72 -1.78
C VAL A 395 -9.70 -19.32 -0.50
N TRP A 396 -8.91 -18.55 0.24
CA TRP A 396 -8.34 -18.98 1.51
C TRP A 396 -9.41 -19.30 2.57
N ALA A 397 -10.45 -18.48 2.67
CA ALA A 397 -11.57 -18.73 3.57
C ALA A 397 -12.29 -20.05 3.24
N LEU A 398 -12.49 -20.36 1.96
CA LEU A 398 -13.11 -21.62 1.51
C LEU A 398 -12.22 -22.83 1.83
N VAL A 399 -10.91 -22.71 1.65
CA VAL A 399 -9.95 -23.76 2.02
C VAL A 399 -9.99 -23.99 3.53
N LEU A 400 -9.86 -22.93 4.34
CA LEU A 400 -9.94 -23.04 5.80
C LEU A 400 -11.24 -23.68 6.26
N ARG A 401 -12.37 -23.27 5.67
CA ARG A 401 -13.70 -23.83 5.98
C ARG A 401 -13.71 -25.35 5.77
N ARG A 402 -13.17 -25.80 4.65
CA ARG A 402 -13.11 -27.23 4.28
C ARG A 402 -12.23 -28.05 5.23
N TYR A 403 -11.08 -27.52 5.63
CA TYR A 403 -10.10 -28.23 6.47
C TYR A 403 -10.38 -28.12 7.97
N ALA A 404 -11.05 -27.06 8.43
CA ALA A 404 -11.50 -26.91 9.80
C ALA A 404 -12.84 -27.61 10.08
N GLY A 405 -13.46 -28.22 9.05
CA GLY A 405 -14.77 -28.87 9.18
C GLY A 405 -15.90 -27.90 9.58
N ARG A 406 -15.74 -26.60 9.31
CA ARG A 406 -16.73 -25.57 9.68
C ARG A 406 -17.77 -25.40 8.58
N GLU A 407 -19.04 -25.32 8.97
CA GLU A 407 -20.12 -25.20 7.99
C GLU A 407 -20.39 -23.77 7.54
N LYS A 408 -20.13 -22.76 8.38
CA LYS A 408 -20.56 -21.37 8.13
C LYS A 408 -19.41 -20.37 8.10
N ASP A 409 -18.70 -20.21 9.22
CA ASP A 409 -17.78 -19.09 9.39
C ASP A 409 -16.33 -19.52 9.66
N VAL A 410 -15.40 -18.73 9.14
CA VAL A 410 -13.97 -18.82 9.44
C VAL A 410 -13.44 -17.45 9.82
N VAL A 411 -12.41 -17.44 10.65
CA VAL A 411 -11.73 -16.25 11.17
C VAL A 411 -10.24 -16.48 11.05
N PHE A 412 -9.58 -15.56 10.35
CA PHE A 412 -8.13 -15.55 10.16
C PHE A 412 -7.63 -14.11 10.13
N GLY A 413 -6.37 -13.93 10.56
CA GLY A 413 -5.72 -12.62 10.53
C GLY A 413 -5.33 -12.20 9.12
N VAL A 414 -5.38 -10.91 8.84
CA VAL A 414 -4.82 -10.30 7.63
C VAL A 414 -3.88 -9.18 8.02
N VAL A 415 -2.76 -9.07 7.32
CA VAL A 415 -1.84 -7.93 7.46
C VAL A 415 -2.32 -6.82 6.52
N VAL A 416 -2.34 -5.60 7.04
CA VAL A 416 -2.60 -4.37 6.28
C VAL A 416 -1.39 -3.45 6.42
N SER A 417 -1.17 -2.58 5.43
CA SER A 417 0.00 -1.69 5.44
C SER A 417 -0.02 -0.66 6.56
N GLY A 418 -1.20 -0.28 7.08
CA GLY A 418 -1.35 0.81 8.04
C GLY A 418 -1.14 2.21 7.45
N ARG A 419 -0.88 2.32 6.14
CA ARG A 419 -0.57 3.57 5.42
C ARG A 419 -1.79 4.22 4.77
N ASN A 420 -2.99 3.91 5.27
CA ASN A 420 -4.27 4.42 4.78
C ASN A 420 -4.85 5.53 5.68
N ILE A 421 -3.97 6.25 6.38
CA ILE A 421 -4.32 7.30 7.34
C ILE A 421 -3.94 8.68 6.79
N PRO A 422 -4.60 9.76 7.26
CA PRO A 422 -4.35 11.14 6.79
C PRO A 422 -3.08 11.72 7.42
N VAL A 423 -1.94 11.05 7.20
CA VAL A 423 -0.61 11.56 7.56
C VAL A 423 0.10 11.94 6.25
N PRO A 424 0.61 13.17 6.11
CA PRO A 424 1.33 13.58 4.91
C PRO A 424 2.48 12.63 4.58
N ASN A 425 2.62 12.28 3.30
CA ASN A 425 3.69 11.41 2.80
C ASN A 425 3.78 10.04 3.50
N VAL A 426 2.65 9.50 4.01
CA VAL A 426 2.63 8.20 4.69
C VAL A 426 3.16 7.04 3.84
N ASP A 427 3.10 7.17 2.52
CA ASP A 427 3.68 6.26 1.52
C ASP A 427 5.22 6.29 1.47
N ARG A 428 5.85 7.33 2.03
CA ARG A 428 7.31 7.54 2.04
C ARG A 428 7.93 7.43 3.44
N ILE A 429 7.12 7.22 4.49
CA ILE A 429 7.61 7.05 5.86
C ILE A 429 8.25 5.66 6.02
N THR A 430 9.48 5.58 6.52
CA THR A 430 10.08 4.32 6.94
C THR A 430 9.73 4.00 8.39
N GLY A 431 9.33 2.77 8.70
CA GLY A 431 9.12 2.26 10.06
C GLY A 431 7.97 1.29 10.23
#